data_AF-A0A7C6P5C0-F1
#
_entry.id   AF-A0A7C6P5C0-F1
#
_cell.length_a   1.000
_cell.length_b   1.000
_cell.length_c   1.000
_cell.angle_alpha   90.00
_cell.angle_beta   90.00
_cell.angle_gamma   90.00
#
_symmetry.space_group_name_H-M   'P 1'
#
loop_
_entity.id
_entity.type
_entity.pdbx_description
1 polymer ?
#
loop_
_entity_poly.entity_id
_entity_poly.type
_entity_poly.pdbx_seq_one_letter_code
_entity_poly.pdbx_strand_id
1 'polypeptide(L)'
;MKQVTSLYRISFFKRILLLCIIAAITLVSMAASIRSFIENNPPKNRDYSIYLYGETHGDKKIINRELELWYDFYHNHGMRHLFIESSYFDSGILNLWMQAEDDYYLDYLYEGWEGSFSYDPAVRNFYVQIKINCPETIFHGIDVGHQHDRAGEFYLNYLQENGLKDSEEYRLTLESINQGIRFYNDFDMEYREEMMTQNFIREFDSLNNEKVMGIFGGAHIKKDIFGYIFRIDPMAYRLKEYYGNIIYAKQLDRL
;
A
#
# COMPACT_ATOMS: atom_id res chain seq x y z
N MET A 1 56.99 8.10 38.09
CA MET A 1 56.45 9.01 37.05
C MET A 1 56.17 8.36 35.69
N LYS A 2 56.92 7.36 35.19
CA LYS A 2 56.70 6.78 33.83
C LYS A 2 55.44 5.90 33.67
N GLN A 3 54.94 5.28 34.74
CA GLN A 3 53.82 4.33 34.67
C GLN A 3 52.45 5.00 34.48
N VAL A 4 52.24 6.18 35.09
CA VAL A 4 51.00 6.95 34.99
C VAL A 4 50.78 7.50 33.58
N THR A 5 51.83 7.99 32.92
CA THR A 5 51.80 8.46 31.52
C THR A 5 51.46 7.36 30.51
N SER A 6 51.86 6.11 30.78
CA SER A 6 51.56 4.96 29.92
C SER A 6 50.07 4.58 29.99
N LEU A 7 49.51 4.52 31.20
CA LEU A 7 48.08 4.24 31.41
C LEU A 7 47.17 5.31 30.79
N TYR A 8 47.54 6.58 30.88
CA TYR A 8 46.83 7.68 30.23
C TYR A 8 46.87 7.58 28.69
N ARG A 9 48.02 7.23 28.10
CA ARG A 9 48.14 7.00 26.65
C ARG A 9 47.29 5.82 26.17
N ILE A 10 47.27 4.71 26.92
CA ILE A 10 46.44 3.54 26.60
C ILE A 10 44.94 3.88 26.70
N SER A 11 44.53 4.64 27.72
CA SER A 11 43.16 5.13 27.88
C SER A 11 42.74 6.07 26.74
N PHE A 12 43.63 6.99 26.34
CA PHE A 12 43.41 7.91 25.24
C PHE A 12 43.27 7.19 23.89
N PHE A 13 44.15 6.21 23.60
CA PHE A 13 44.09 5.42 22.37
C PHE A 13 42.80 4.58 22.28
N LYS A 14 42.34 4.00 23.40
CA LYS A 14 41.05 3.28 23.46
C LYS A 14 39.86 4.19 23.17
N ARG A 15 39.88 5.44 23.64
CA ARG A 15 38.83 6.44 23.34
C ARG A 15 38.81 6.83 21.86
N ILE A 16 39.98 7.07 21.26
CA ILE A 16 40.08 7.33 19.81
C ILE A 16 39.57 6.15 19.01
N LEU A 17 40.00 4.92 19.36
CA LEU A 17 39.55 3.71 18.69
C LEU A 17 38.02 3.53 18.79
N LEU A 18 37.44 3.77 19.97
CA LEU A 18 35.98 3.69 20.17
C LEU A 18 35.24 4.73 19.31
N LEU A 19 35.72 5.98 19.25
CA LEU A 19 35.13 7.02 18.41
C LEU A 19 35.22 6.68 16.92
N CYS A 20 36.34 6.11 16.46
CA CYS A 20 36.49 5.63 15.09
C CYS A 20 35.52 4.48 14.78
N ILE A 21 35.31 3.54 15.71
CA ILE A 21 34.35 2.45 15.55
C ILE A 21 32.93 2.99 15.46
N ILE A 22 32.54 3.92 16.34
CA ILE A 22 31.22 4.55 16.30
C ILE A 22 31.02 5.30 14.97
N ALA A 23 32.00 6.08 14.52
CA ALA A 23 31.93 6.79 13.24
C ALA A 23 31.84 5.84 12.03
N ALA A 24 32.54 4.69 12.08
CA ALA A 24 32.43 3.67 11.04
C ALA A 24 31.04 3.02 11.02
N ILE A 25 30.47 2.71 12.20
CA ILE A 25 29.11 2.14 12.31
C ILE A 25 28.08 3.14 11.78
N THR A 26 28.17 4.43 12.12
CA THR A 26 27.23 5.45 11.63
C THR A 26 27.34 5.68 10.13
N LEU A 27 28.55 5.64 9.57
CA LEU A 27 28.76 5.72 8.12
C LEU A 27 28.14 4.52 7.40
N VAL A 28 28.30 3.31 7.93
CA VAL A 28 27.72 2.09 7.35
C VAL A 28 26.20 2.13 7.43
N SER A 29 25.62 2.55 8.57
CA SER A 29 24.16 2.67 8.71
C SER A 29 23.59 3.74 7.76
N MET A 30 24.26 4.89 7.65
CA MET A 30 23.86 5.97 6.72
C MET A 30 23.91 5.49 5.27
N ALA A 31 24.96 4.76 4.87
CA ALA A 31 25.07 4.20 3.54
C ALA A 31 23.97 3.14 3.26
N ALA A 32 23.62 2.32 4.25
CA ALA A 32 22.51 1.37 4.14
C ALA A 32 21.16 2.09 3.98
N SER A 33 20.89 3.13 4.77
CA SER A 33 19.68 3.95 4.65
C SER A 33 19.59 4.66 3.29
N ILE A 34 20.68 5.26 2.81
CA ILE A 34 20.72 5.90 1.48
C ILE A 34 20.45 4.87 0.38
N ARG A 35 21.05 3.67 0.49
CA ARG A 35 20.83 2.60 -0.47
C ARG A 35 19.37 2.14 -0.48
N SER A 36 18.80 1.88 0.70
CA SER A 36 17.38 1.50 0.86
C SER A 36 16.46 2.58 0.28
N PHE A 37 16.75 3.86 0.54
CA PHE A 37 16.03 4.98 -0.05
C PHE A 37 16.12 4.97 -1.58
N ILE A 38 17.30 4.83 -2.17
CA ILE A 38 17.45 4.79 -3.63
C ILE A 38 16.73 3.58 -4.24
N GLU A 39 16.82 2.41 -3.61
CA GLU A 39 16.22 1.17 -4.13
C GLU A 39 14.69 1.18 -4.06
N ASN A 40 14.09 1.93 -3.13
CA ASN A 40 12.65 2.02 -2.93
C ASN A 40 11.97 3.22 -3.63
N ASN A 41 12.72 4.03 -4.38
CA ASN A 41 12.16 5.15 -5.16
C ASN A 41 12.28 4.87 -6.67
N PRO A 42 11.34 5.36 -7.49
CA PRO A 42 11.41 5.20 -8.93
C PRO A 42 12.64 5.92 -9.52
N PRO A 43 13.19 5.43 -10.65
CA PRO A 43 14.27 6.11 -11.35
C PRO A 43 13.89 7.55 -11.74
N LYS A 44 14.72 8.53 -11.38
CA LYS A 44 14.47 9.96 -11.64
C LYS A 44 14.33 10.36 -13.12
N ASN A 45 14.75 9.48 -14.05
CA ASN A 45 14.76 9.74 -15.49
C ASN A 45 13.61 9.07 -16.25
N ARG A 46 12.64 8.49 -15.54
CA ARG A 46 11.45 7.90 -16.15
C ARG A 46 10.21 8.46 -15.50
N ASP A 47 9.28 8.88 -16.34
CA ASP A 47 7.98 9.34 -15.91
C ASP A 47 6.98 8.22 -16.11
N TYR A 48 6.54 7.61 -15.02
CA TYR A 48 5.56 6.53 -15.02
C TYR A 48 4.17 7.11 -14.73
N SER A 49 3.13 6.46 -15.23
CA SER A 49 1.74 6.81 -14.90
C SER A 49 1.22 6.00 -13.72
N ILE A 50 1.78 4.81 -13.50
CA ILE A 50 1.34 3.86 -12.49
C ILE A 50 2.54 3.45 -11.63
N TYR A 51 2.46 3.67 -10.32
CA TYR A 51 3.47 3.29 -9.34
C TYR A 51 2.92 2.25 -8.37
N LEU A 52 3.31 0.98 -8.52
CA LEU A 52 2.85 -0.13 -7.69
C LEU A 52 3.90 -0.52 -6.65
N TYR A 53 3.51 -0.55 -5.38
CA TYR A 53 4.34 -0.95 -4.26
C TYR A 53 3.82 -2.21 -3.61
N GLY A 54 4.71 -3.19 -3.50
CA GLY A 54 4.49 -4.48 -2.86
C GLY A 54 4.84 -4.43 -1.39
N GLU A 55 3.97 -4.90 -0.52
CA GLU A 55 4.12 -4.77 0.93
C GLU A 55 4.16 -6.12 1.67
N THR A 56 4.50 -6.09 2.96
CA THR A 56 4.32 -7.23 3.87
C THR A 56 3.33 -6.83 4.95
N HIS A 57 2.16 -7.48 4.96
CA HIS A 57 1.04 -7.04 5.79
C HIS A 57 1.43 -6.86 7.26
N GLY A 58 1.04 -5.72 7.84
CA GLY A 58 1.27 -5.38 9.24
C GLY A 58 2.72 -5.01 9.59
N ASP A 59 3.65 -4.93 8.64
CA ASP A 59 5.02 -4.49 8.92
C ASP A 59 5.06 -2.96 9.08
N LYS A 60 5.21 -2.51 10.34
CA LYS A 60 5.24 -1.07 10.70
C LYS A 60 6.28 -0.26 9.94
N LYS A 61 7.43 -0.84 9.56
CA LYS A 61 8.43 -0.11 8.79
C LYS A 61 7.97 0.12 7.36
N ILE A 62 7.32 -0.90 6.78
CA ILE A 62 6.76 -0.81 5.44
C ILE A 62 5.58 0.17 5.42
N ILE A 63 4.68 0.10 6.40
CA ILE A 63 3.56 1.05 6.55
C ILE A 63 4.07 2.50 6.63
N ASN A 64 5.11 2.76 7.43
CA ASN A 64 5.70 4.10 7.49
C ASN A 64 6.28 4.53 6.14
N ARG A 65 6.91 3.59 5.41
CA ARG A 65 7.46 3.87 4.09
C ARG A 65 6.38 4.15 3.04
N GLU A 66 5.26 3.46 3.10
CA GLU A 66 4.09 3.72 2.26
C GLU A 66 3.53 5.12 2.50
N LEU A 67 3.42 5.53 3.77
CA LEU A 67 3.02 6.90 4.13
C LEU A 67 3.99 7.95 3.59
N GLU A 68 5.31 7.72 3.72
CA GLU A 68 6.32 8.61 3.17
C GLU A 68 6.22 8.75 1.64
N LEU A 69 6.03 7.62 0.95
CA LEU A 69 5.85 7.59 -0.51
C LEU A 69 4.59 8.33 -0.92
N TRP A 70 3.46 8.03 -0.28
CA TRP A 70 2.21 8.70 -0.60
C TRP A 70 2.28 10.21 -0.31
N TYR A 71 2.88 10.60 0.82
CA TYR A 71 3.10 11.99 1.16
C TYR A 71 3.92 12.72 0.08
N ASP A 72 5.01 12.11 -0.39
CA ASP A 72 5.84 12.68 -1.46
C ASP A 72 5.06 12.81 -2.78
N PHE A 73 4.38 11.76 -3.22
CA PHE A 73 3.56 11.79 -4.43
C PHE A 73 2.43 12.83 -4.35
N TYR A 74 1.77 12.93 -3.20
CA TYR A 74 0.69 13.87 -2.97
C TYR A 74 1.16 15.33 -3.02
N HIS A 75 2.23 15.65 -2.28
CA HIS A 75 2.69 17.03 -2.09
C HIS A 75 3.61 17.52 -3.23
N ASN A 76 4.45 16.64 -3.78
CA ASN A 76 5.46 17.01 -4.77
C ASN A 76 5.11 16.62 -6.20
N HIS A 77 4.16 15.69 -6.39
CA HIS A 77 3.75 15.21 -7.72
C HIS A 77 2.27 15.42 -8.05
N GLY A 78 1.49 16.00 -7.12
CA GLY A 78 0.08 16.34 -7.34
C GLY A 78 -0.86 15.14 -7.41
N MET A 79 -0.40 13.94 -7.03
CA MET A 79 -1.24 12.74 -7.09
C MET A 79 -2.38 12.81 -6.07
N ARG A 80 -3.54 12.28 -6.45
CA ARG A 80 -4.74 12.21 -5.58
C ARG A 80 -5.35 10.80 -5.49
N HIS A 81 -5.02 9.92 -6.44
CA HIS A 81 -5.60 8.59 -6.53
C HIS A 81 -4.67 7.52 -5.93
N LEU A 82 -5.11 6.93 -4.83
CA LEU A 82 -4.41 5.87 -4.12
C LEU A 82 -5.17 4.55 -4.25
N PHE A 83 -4.58 3.62 -4.99
CA PHE A 83 -5.12 2.28 -5.18
C PHE A 83 -4.66 1.38 -4.02
N ILE A 84 -5.57 0.57 -3.49
CA ILE A 84 -5.31 -0.27 -2.31
C ILE A 84 -5.82 -1.69 -2.53
N GLU A 85 -5.17 -2.67 -1.87
CA GLU A 85 -5.67 -4.04 -1.75
C GLU A 85 -6.89 -4.10 -0.80
N SER A 86 -7.99 -3.52 -1.26
CA SER A 86 -9.29 -3.58 -0.60
C SER A 86 -10.36 -3.62 -1.67
N SER A 87 -11.58 -3.98 -1.27
CA SER A 87 -12.69 -4.06 -2.23
C SER A 87 -13.18 -2.69 -2.70
N TYR A 88 -13.95 -2.67 -3.78
CA TYR A 88 -14.59 -1.45 -4.27
C TYR A 88 -15.43 -0.78 -3.16
N PHE A 89 -16.26 -1.56 -2.47
CA PHE A 89 -17.12 -1.04 -1.41
C PHE A 89 -16.34 -0.56 -0.17
N ASP A 90 -15.25 -1.23 0.22
CA ASP A 90 -14.40 -0.76 1.32
C ASP A 90 -13.81 0.62 1.00
N SER A 91 -13.31 0.80 -0.23
CA SER A 91 -12.80 2.10 -0.67
C SER A 91 -13.88 3.17 -0.79
N GLY A 92 -15.10 2.79 -1.19
CA GLY A 92 -16.27 3.67 -1.18
C GLY A 92 -16.56 4.19 0.22
N ILE A 93 -16.55 3.30 1.24
CA ILE A 93 -16.74 3.68 2.64
C ILE A 93 -15.57 4.53 3.17
N LEU A 94 -14.33 4.21 2.79
CA LEU A 94 -13.17 5.06 3.12
C LEU A 94 -13.30 6.46 2.52
N ASN A 95 -13.81 6.58 1.30
CA ASN A 95 -14.03 7.88 0.66
C ASN A 95 -15.17 8.66 1.35
N LEU A 96 -16.20 8.00 1.86
CA LEU A 96 -17.18 8.62 2.76
C LEU A 96 -16.52 9.11 4.05
N TRP A 97 -15.67 8.29 4.67
CA TRP A 97 -14.92 8.67 5.86
C TRP A 97 -14.03 9.88 5.64
N MET A 98 -13.35 9.99 4.50
CA MET A 98 -12.50 11.14 4.17
C MET A 98 -13.27 12.47 4.24
N GLN A 99 -14.58 12.46 3.96
CA GLN A 99 -15.46 13.63 4.02
C GLN A 99 -16.20 13.79 5.35
N ALA A 100 -16.22 12.77 6.21
CA ALA A 100 -16.92 12.80 7.49
C ALA A 100 -16.14 13.57 8.56
N GLU A 101 -16.84 14.21 9.49
CA GLU A 101 -16.23 14.90 10.64
C GLU A 101 -15.68 13.91 11.70
N ASP A 102 -16.31 12.74 11.83
CA ASP A 102 -15.95 11.70 12.78
C ASP A 102 -15.31 10.47 12.10
N ASP A 103 -14.96 9.48 12.93
CA ASP A 103 -14.30 8.24 12.51
C ASP A 103 -15.28 7.07 12.30
N TYR A 104 -16.60 7.31 12.30
CA TYR A 104 -17.61 6.23 12.29
C TYR A 104 -17.38 5.21 11.16
N TYR A 105 -17.18 5.68 9.93
CA TYR A 105 -16.98 4.83 8.76
C TYR A 105 -15.65 4.05 8.81
N LEU A 106 -14.57 4.67 9.31
CA LEU A 106 -13.29 3.98 9.49
C LEU A 106 -13.38 2.93 10.59
N ASP A 107 -14.00 3.25 11.72
CA ASP A 107 -14.18 2.32 12.83
C ASP A 107 -15.08 1.15 12.41
N TYR A 108 -16.14 1.42 11.64
CA TYR A 108 -16.98 0.38 11.05
C TYR A 108 -16.16 -0.59 10.18
N LEU A 109 -15.32 -0.09 9.28
CA LEU A 109 -14.45 -0.95 8.46
C LEU A 109 -13.45 -1.72 9.32
N TYR A 110 -12.79 -1.04 10.26
CA TYR A 110 -11.75 -1.60 11.10
C TYR A 110 -12.26 -2.75 11.96
N GLU A 111 -13.44 -2.61 12.57
CA GLU A 111 -14.09 -3.70 13.31
C GLU A 111 -14.33 -4.94 12.44
N GLY A 112 -14.70 -4.74 11.18
CA GLY A 112 -14.94 -5.84 10.26
C GLY A 112 -13.69 -6.50 9.70
N TRP A 113 -12.51 -5.89 9.89
CA TRP A 113 -11.25 -6.54 9.58
C TRP A 113 -10.85 -7.58 10.61
N GLU A 114 -11.56 -7.71 11.74
CA GLU A 114 -11.25 -8.67 12.80
C GLU A 114 -11.01 -10.09 12.23
N GLY A 115 -9.86 -10.67 12.59
CA GLY A 115 -9.43 -11.99 12.08
C GLY A 115 -8.60 -11.94 10.78
N SER A 116 -8.41 -10.76 10.17
CA SER A 116 -7.49 -10.55 9.05
C SER A 116 -6.18 -9.88 9.48
N PHE A 117 -5.18 -9.87 8.60
CA PHE A 117 -3.95 -9.10 8.82
C PHE A 117 -4.17 -7.58 8.86
N SER A 118 -5.30 -7.08 8.35
CA SER A 118 -5.65 -5.67 8.36
C SER A 118 -6.18 -5.19 9.72
N TYR A 119 -6.54 -6.11 10.63
CA TYR A 119 -6.92 -5.76 12.01
C TYR A 119 -5.69 -5.50 12.89
N ASP A 120 -4.90 -4.50 12.50
CA ASP A 120 -3.75 -3.99 13.24
C ASP A 120 -3.93 -2.47 13.47
N PRO A 121 -3.71 -1.95 14.69
CA PRO A 121 -3.74 -0.52 14.95
C PRO A 121 -2.83 0.32 14.05
N ALA A 122 -1.73 -0.25 13.55
CA ALA A 122 -0.84 0.41 12.59
C ALA A 122 -1.53 0.63 11.22
N VAL A 123 -2.36 -0.31 10.77
CA VAL A 123 -3.16 -0.19 9.54
C VAL A 123 -4.28 0.84 9.73
N ARG A 124 -4.96 0.85 10.89
CA ARG A 124 -5.91 1.94 11.19
C ARG A 124 -5.22 3.30 11.19
N ASN A 125 -4.05 3.40 11.83
CA ASN A 125 -3.30 4.64 11.89
C ASN A 125 -2.79 5.09 10.51
N PHE A 126 -2.48 4.16 9.60
CA PHE A 126 -2.14 4.49 8.21
C PHE A 126 -3.22 5.35 7.56
N TYR A 127 -4.49 4.91 7.60
CA TYR A 127 -5.60 5.68 7.06
C TYR A 127 -5.74 7.04 7.76
N VAL A 128 -5.69 7.07 9.09
CA VAL A 128 -5.75 8.33 9.88
C VAL A 128 -4.66 9.32 9.46
N GLN A 129 -3.43 8.86 9.27
CA GLN A 129 -2.34 9.72 8.81
C GLN A 129 -2.57 10.24 7.40
N ILE A 130 -3.18 9.45 6.51
CA ILE A 130 -3.57 9.93 5.17
C ILE A 130 -4.62 11.04 5.28
N LYS A 131 -5.69 10.86 6.06
CA LYS A 131 -6.72 11.91 6.22
C LYS A 131 -6.15 13.21 6.78
N ILE A 132 -5.24 13.13 7.75
CA ILE A 132 -4.60 14.31 8.36
C ILE A 132 -3.66 15.02 7.38
N ASN A 133 -2.79 14.27 6.69
CA ASN A 133 -1.67 14.85 5.94
C ASN A 133 -1.92 14.99 4.43
N CYS A 134 -2.90 14.25 3.89
CA CYS A 134 -3.25 14.12 2.47
C CYS A 134 -4.79 14.08 2.30
N PRO A 135 -5.55 15.09 2.77
CA PRO A 135 -7.02 15.03 2.89
C PRO A 135 -7.77 14.94 1.55
N GLU A 136 -7.14 15.27 0.42
CA GLU A 136 -7.74 15.14 -0.91
C GLU A 136 -7.51 13.75 -1.53
N THR A 137 -7.01 12.78 -0.77
CA THR A 137 -6.80 11.40 -1.24
C THR A 137 -8.14 10.75 -1.60
N ILE A 138 -8.19 10.14 -2.78
CA ILE A 138 -9.28 9.32 -3.28
C ILE A 138 -8.79 7.87 -3.31
N PHE A 139 -9.43 7.01 -2.53
CA PHE A 139 -9.11 5.59 -2.49
C PHE A 139 -9.80 4.83 -3.62
N HIS A 140 -9.06 3.93 -4.26
CA HIS A 140 -9.59 2.97 -5.24
C HIS A 140 -9.31 1.54 -4.76
N GLY A 141 -10.35 0.84 -4.35
CA GLY A 141 -10.29 -0.57 -3.97
C GLY A 141 -10.57 -1.45 -5.18
N ILE A 142 -9.64 -2.36 -5.47
CA ILE A 142 -9.69 -3.22 -6.66
C ILE A 142 -9.75 -4.72 -6.34
N ASP A 143 -9.71 -5.11 -5.07
CA ASP A 143 -9.75 -6.51 -4.65
C ASP A 143 -11.18 -7.07 -4.61
N VAL A 144 -11.30 -8.39 -4.53
CA VAL A 144 -12.59 -9.10 -4.51
C VAL A 144 -13.33 -9.00 -3.17
N GLY A 145 -12.64 -8.62 -2.08
CA GLY A 145 -13.25 -8.24 -0.80
C GLY A 145 -13.82 -9.35 0.08
N HIS A 146 -13.35 -9.48 1.32
CA HIS A 146 -13.89 -10.46 2.27
C HIS A 146 -15.21 -10.02 2.92
N GLN A 147 -15.44 -8.73 3.11
CA GLN A 147 -16.62 -8.20 3.83
C GLN A 147 -17.85 -7.95 2.93
N HIS A 148 -18.02 -8.75 1.89
CA HIS A 148 -19.10 -8.62 0.92
C HIS A 148 -20.52 -8.65 1.54
N ASP A 149 -20.72 -9.38 2.63
CA ASP A 149 -21.97 -9.52 3.39
C ASP A 149 -22.14 -8.48 4.52
N ARG A 150 -21.12 -7.67 4.80
CA ARG A 150 -21.13 -6.63 5.84
C ARG A 150 -20.92 -5.25 5.25
N ALA A 151 -19.68 -4.95 4.87
CA ALA A 151 -19.32 -3.67 4.27
C ALA A 151 -19.92 -3.50 2.87
N GLY A 152 -20.02 -4.60 2.10
CA GLY A 152 -20.72 -4.61 0.81
C GLY A 152 -22.19 -4.23 0.95
N GLU A 153 -22.93 -4.90 1.84
CA GLU A 153 -24.34 -4.58 2.11
C GLU A 153 -24.52 -3.16 2.65
N PHE A 154 -23.66 -2.73 3.58
CA PHE A 154 -23.68 -1.37 4.12
C PHE A 154 -23.57 -0.32 3.02
N TYR A 155 -22.56 -0.43 2.16
CA TYR A 155 -22.33 0.55 1.10
C TYR A 155 -23.44 0.51 0.05
N LEU A 156 -23.94 -0.68 -0.27
CA LEU A 156 -25.08 -0.85 -1.18
C LEU A 156 -26.34 -0.14 -0.65
N ASN A 157 -26.64 -0.31 0.63
CA ASN A 157 -27.78 0.36 1.29
C ASN A 157 -27.57 1.87 1.33
N TYR A 158 -26.37 2.34 1.67
CA TYR A 158 -26.02 3.76 1.62
C TYR A 158 -26.32 4.37 0.24
N LEU A 159 -25.89 3.71 -0.85
CA LEU A 159 -26.14 4.19 -2.20
C LEU A 159 -27.65 4.23 -2.52
N GLN A 160 -28.42 3.24 -2.11
CA GLN A 160 -29.88 3.24 -2.31
C GLN A 160 -30.58 4.37 -1.56
N GLU A 161 -30.25 4.56 -0.28
CA GLU A 161 -30.84 5.59 0.58
C GLU A 161 -30.53 7.00 0.07
N ASN A 162 -29.42 7.17 -0.65
CA ASN A 162 -29.02 8.42 -1.29
C ASN A 162 -29.46 8.54 -2.76
N GLY A 163 -30.34 7.66 -3.25
CA GLY A 163 -30.92 7.75 -4.59
C GLY A 163 -29.97 7.35 -5.73
N LEU A 164 -28.89 6.62 -5.43
CA LEU A 164 -27.85 6.22 -6.38
C LEU A 164 -28.04 4.80 -6.93
N LYS A 165 -29.25 4.24 -6.85
CA LYS A 165 -29.53 2.85 -7.28
C LYS A 165 -29.23 2.59 -8.76
N ASP A 166 -29.38 3.60 -9.62
CA ASP A 166 -29.12 3.50 -11.07
C ASP A 166 -27.72 4.02 -11.45
N SER A 167 -26.85 4.27 -10.46
CA SER A 167 -25.51 4.80 -10.68
C SER A 167 -24.49 3.71 -11.00
N GLU A 168 -23.33 4.14 -11.52
CA GLU A 168 -22.21 3.23 -11.75
C GLU A 168 -21.66 2.66 -10.43
N GLU A 169 -21.57 3.48 -9.39
CA GLU A 169 -21.10 3.07 -8.07
C GLU A 169 -21.94 1.94 -7.49
N TYR A 170 -23.26 1.99 -7.68
CA TYR A 170 -24.16 0.92 -7.23
C TYR A 170 -23.92 -0.37 -8.02
N ARG A 171 -23.77 -0.27 -9.34
CA ARG A 171 -23.45 -1.41 -10.21
C ARG A 171 -22.10 -2.05 -9.84
N LEU A 172 -21.07 -1.24 -9.63
CA LEU A 172 -19.72 -1.70 -9.25
C LEU A 172 -19.68 -2.30 -7.84
N THR A 173 -20.49 -1.77 -6.93
CA THR A 173 -20.67 -2.36 -5.59
C THR A 173 -21.25 -3.77 -5.71
N LEU A 174 -22.32 -3.96 -6.51
CA LEU A 174 -22.88 -5.29 -6.76
C LEU A 174 -21.87 -6.23 -7.44
N GLU A 175 -21.11 -5.73 -8.42
CA GLU A 175 -20.08 -6.50 -9.09
C GLU A 175 -19.02 -7.00 -8.10
N SER A 176 -18.49 -6.10 -7.27
CA SER A 176 -17.48 -6.42 -6.24
C SER A 176 -18.01 -7.40 -5.19
N ILE A 177 -19.27 -7.26 -4.73
CA ILE A 177 -19.92 -8.23 -3.84
C ILE A 177 -19.94 -9.63 -4.49
N ASN A 178 -20.36 -9.72 -5.76
CA ASN A 178 -20.40 -10.99 -6.47
C ASN A 178 -19.00 -11.59 -6.69
N GLN A 179 -17.99 -10.75 -6.92
CA GLN A 179 -16.60 -11.20 -7.00
C GLN A 179 -16.15 -11.83 -5.67
N GLY A 180 -16.46 -11.19 -4.55
CA GLY A 180 -16.20 -11.71 -3.20
C GLY A 180 -16.89 -13.04 -2.96
N ILE A 181 -18.20 -13.13 -3.21
CA ILE A 181 -18.98 -14.38 -3.05
C ILE A 181 -18.32 -15.53 -3.82
N ARG A 182 -17.96 -15.31 -5.09
CA ARG A 182 -17.33 -16.34 -5.91
C ARG A 182 -15.97 -16.75 -5.34
N PHE A 183 -15.10 -15.77 -5.04
CA PHE A 183 -13.76 -16.08 -4.54
C PHE A 183 -13.79 -16.83 -3.21
N TYR A 184 -14.62 -16.43 -2.25
CA TYR A 184 -14.68 -17.09 -0.93
C TYR A 184 -15.38 -18.44 -0.93
N ASN A 185 -16.10 -18.80 -2.00
CA ASN A 185 -16.63 -20.15 -2.20
C ASN A 185 -15.58 -21.09 -2.83
N ASP A 186 -14.82 -20.61 -3.80
CA ASP A 186 -13.95 -21.46 -4.64
C ASP A 186 -12.46 -21.39 -4.25
N PHE A 187 -12.05 -20.32 -3.55
CA PHE A 187 -10.66 -19.94 -3.25
C PHE A 187 -9.74 -19.94 -4.49
N ASP A 188 -10.29 -19.53 -5.63
CA ASP A 188 -9.58 -19.45 -6.90
C ASP A 188 -8.66 -18.22 -6.95
N MET A 189 -7.38 -18.45 -6.70
CA MET A 189 -6.36 -17.41 -6.70
C MET A 189 -6.10 -16.81 -8.09
N GLU A 190 -6.26 -17.60 -9.15
CA GLU A 190 -6.12 -17.10 -10.53
C GLU A 190 -7.25 -16.12 -10.86
N TYR A 191 -8.47 -16.46 -10.44
CA TYR A 191 -9.62 -15.56 -10.54
C TYR A 191 -9.40 -14.26 -9.76
N ARG A 192 -8.85 -14.30 -8.54
CA ARG A 192 -8.56 -13.08 -7.77
C ARG A 192 -7.60 -12.16 -8.50
N GLU A 193 -6.48 -12.68 -9.01
CA GLU A 193 -5.52 -11.89 -9.80
C GLU A 193 -6.14 -11.31 -11.08
N GLU A 194 -7.01 -12.08 -11.75
CA GLU A 194 -7.75 -11.62 -12.92
C GLU A 194 -8.68 -10.46 -12.57
N MET A 195 -9.51 -10.60 -11.53
CA MET A 195 -10.45 -9.56 -11.12
C MET A 195 -9.75 -8.31 -10.63
N MET A 196 -8.69 -8.44 -9.83
CA MET A 196 -7.87 -7.30 -9.41
C MET A 196 -7.31 -6.53 -10.62
N THR A 197 -6.85 -7.25 -11.65
CA THR A 197 -6.35 -6.64 -12.88
C THR A 197 -7.46 -5.90 -13.63
N GLN A 198 -8.61 -6.54 -13.82
CA GLN A 198 -9.75 -5.94 -14.53
C GLN A 198 -10.30 -4.71 -13.79
N ASN A 199 -10.43 -4.80 -12.47
CA ASN A 199 -10.83 -3.71 -11.61
C ASN A 199 -9.82 -2.55 -11.70
N PHE A 200 -8.51 -2.83 -11.59
CA PHE A 200 -7.48 -1.80 -11.74
C PHE A 200 -7.58 -1.10 -13.09
N ILE A 201 -7.74 -1.86 -14.19
CA ILE A 201 -7.82 -1.30 -15.54
C ILE A 201 -9.02 -0.37 -15.65
N ARG A 202 -10.20 -0.83 -15.24
CA ARG A 202 -11.45 -0.03 -15.26
C ARG A 202 -11.28 1.27 -14.49
N GLU A 203 -10.79 1.20 -13.26
CA GLU A 203 -10.63 2.36 -12.39
C GLU A 203 -9.59 3.33 -12.98
N PHE A 204 -8.40 2.86 -13.34
CA PHE A 204 -7.32 3.71 -13.85
C PHE A 204 -7.68 4.40 -15.18
N ASP A 205 -8.27 3.67 -16.13
CA ASP A 205 -8.64 4.22 -17.44
C ASP A 205 -9.70 5.33 -17.33
N SER A 206 -10.49 5.34 -16.26
CA SER A 206 -11.47 6.40 -15.98
C SER A 206 -10.83 7.73 -15.57
N LEU A 207 -9.56 7.73 -15.15
CA LEU A 207 -8.88 8.88 -14.53
C LEU A 207 -8.21 9.83 -15.53
N ASN A 208 -8.50 9.74 -16.83
CA ASN A 208 -8.12 10.76 -17.83
C ASN A 208 -6.64 11.22 -17.79
N ASN A 209 -5.69 10.29 -17.67
CA ASN A 209 -4.23 10.49 -17.59
C ASN A 209 -3.67 10.96 -16.24
N GLU A 210 -4.43 10.87 -15.15
CA GLU A 210 -3.88 11.02 -13.81
C GLU A 210 -2.79 10.00 -13.51
N LYS A 211 -1.87 10.37 -12.62
CA LYS A 211 -0.87 9.44 -12.09
C LYS A 211 -1.34 8.85 -10.78
N VAL A 212 -1.06 7.56 -10.60
CA VAL A 212 -1.58 6.79 -9.47
C VAL A 212 -0.48 6.07 -8.72
N MET A 213 -0.66 5.95 -7.40
CA MET A 213 0.09 5.04 -6.56
C MET A 213 -0.82 3.87 -6.16
N GLY A 214 -0.27 2.66 -6.12
CA GLY A 214 -0.95 1.46 -5.65
C GLY A 214 -0.15 0.75 -4.57
N ILE A 215 -0.82 0.31 -3.51
CA ILE A 215 -0.23 -0.46 -2.39
C ILE A 215 -0.93 -1.82 -2.32
N PHE A 216 -0.15 -2.88 -2.48
CA PHE A 216 -0.64 -4.26 -2.53
C PHE A 216 0.32 -5.22 -1.84
N GLY A 217 -0.19 -6.30 -1.28
CA GLY A 217 0.59 -7.43 -0.80
C GLY A 217 1.56 -7.90 -1.88
N GLY A 218 2.79 -8.22 -1.48
CA GLY A 218 3.88 -8.46 -2.43
C GLY A 218 3.63 -9.54 -3.49
N ALA A 219 2.75 -10.50 -3.19
CA ALA A 219 2.34 -11.54 -4.12
C ALA A 219 1.65 -11.00 -5.38
N HIS A 220 0.92 -9.88 -5.28
CA HIS A 220 0.26 -9.21 -6.41
C HIS A 220 1.23 -8.40 -7.28
N ILE A 221 2.46 -8.16 -6.79
CA ILE A 221 3.49 -7.37 -7.47
C ILE A 221 4.54 -8.26 -8.13
N LYS A 222 4.95 -9.33 -7.44
CA LYS A 222 6.02 -10.22 -7.88
C LYS A 222 5.64 -11.66 -7.62
N LYS A 223 5.95 -12.53 -8.59
CA LYS A 223 5.79 -13.98 -8.44
C LYS A 223 6.52 -14.49 -7.21
N ASP A 224 5.74 -15.05 -6.30
CA ASP A 224 6.22 -15.83 -5.16
C ASP A 224 6.31 -17.32 -5.53
N ILE A 225 6.63 -18.18 -4.56
CA ILE A 225 6.78 -19.63 -4.78
C ILE A 225 5.47 -20.24 -5.30
N PHE A 226 4.32 -19.80 -4.81
CA PHE A 226 3.02 -20.30 -5.24
C PHE A 226 2.72 -19.90 -6.69
N GLY A 227 2.96 -18.65 -7.07
CA GLY A 227 2.82 -18.18 -8.45
C GLY A 227 3.66 -18.99 -9.44
N TYR A 228 4.86 -19.42 -9.07
CA TYR A 228 5.67 -20.32 -9.91
C TYR A 228 5.11 -21.73 -10.01
N ILE A 229 4.69 -22.32 -8.89
CA ILE A 229 4.17 -23.70 -8.84
C ILE A 229 2.85 -23.81 -9.62
N PHE A 230 1.94 -22.88 -9.39
CA PHE A 230 0.59 -22.90 -9.94
C PHE A 230 0.45 -22.13 -11.26
N ARG A 231 1.54 -21.50 -11.74
CA ARG A 231 1.58 -20.68 -12.96
C ARG A 231 0.55 -19.54 -12.94
N ILE A 232 0.34 -18.98 -11.76
CA ILE A 232 -0.52 -17.82 -11.56
C ILE A 232 0.33 -16.56 -11.77
N ASP A 233 -0.10 -15.72 -12.70
CA ASP A 233 0.56 -14.46 -12.98
C ASP A 233 -0.01 -13.36 -12.06
N PRO A 234 0.84 -12.66 -11.28
CA PRO A 234 0.39 -11.55 -10.45
C PRO A 234 -0.22 -10.42 -11.27
N MET A 235 -1.10 -9.65 -10.65
CA MET A 235 -1.75 -8.47 -11.21
C MET A 235 -0.73 -7.55 -11.89
N ALA A 236 0.40 -7.23 -11.22
CA ALA A 236 1.41 -6.34 -11.81
C ALA A 236 2.05 -6.87 -13.09
N TYR A 237 2.07 -8.19 -13.33
CA TYR A 237 2.54 -8.78 -14.59
C TYR A 237 1.51 -8.57 -15.68
N ARG A 238 0.23 -8.86 -15.39
CA ARG A 238 -0.89 -8.68 -16.33
C ARG A 238 -1.04 -7.20 -16.72
N LEU A 239 -0.91 -6.29 -15.75
CA LEU A 239 -0.93 -4.85 -16.01
C LEU A 239 0.25 -4.40 -16.88
N LYS A 240 1.45 -4.96 -16.69
CA LYS A 240 2.60 -4.66 -17.56
C LYS A 240 2.42 -5.18 -18.97
N GLU A 241 1.76 -6.32 -19.15
CA GLU A 241 1.38 -6.81 -20.47
C GLU A 241 0.37 -5.87 -21.14
N TYR A 242 -0.61 -5.38 -20.38
CA TYR A 242 -1.66 -4.50 -20.88
C TYR A 242 -1.17 -3.07 -21.20
N TYR A 243 -0.50 -2.42 -20.25
CA TYR A 243 -0.09 -1.01 -20.35
C TYR A 243 1.35 -0.79 -20.83
N GLY A 244 2.17 -1.84 -20.86
CA GLY A 244 3.59 -1.76 -21.24
C GLY A 244 4.44 -0.97 -20.24
N ASN A 245 5.21 0.00 -20.75
CA ASN A 245 6.31 0.62 -20.02
C ASN A 245 5.92 1.80 -19.11
N ILE A 246 4.62 2.09 -18.95
CA ILE A 246 4.14 3.19 -18.09
C ILE A 246 4.04 2.79 -16.61
N ILE A 247 4.38 1.53 -16.28
CA ILE A 247 4.29 0.98 -14.92
C ILE A 247 5.67 0.88 -14.27
N TYR A 248 5.79 1.49 -13.09
CA TYR A 248 6.79 1.16 -12.09
C TYR A 248 6.18 0.20 -11.08
N ALA A 249 6.88 -0.91 -10.77
CA ALA A 249 6.40 -1.87 -9.77
C ALA A 249 7.58 -2.40 -8.95
N LYS A 250 7.48 -2.33 -7.62
CA LYS A 250 8.60 -2.65 -6.70
C LYS A 250 8.06 -3.23 -5.39
N GLN A 251 8.66 -4.34 -4.94
CA GLN A 251 8.49 -4.82 -3.56
C GLN A 251 9.26 -3.90 -2.61
N LEU A 252 8.62 -3.39 -1.57
CA LEU A 252 9.28 -2.64 -0.51
C LEU A 252 10.09 -3.59 0.38
N ASP A 253 11.36 -3.21 0.60
CA ASP A 253 12.32 -3.97 1.39
C ASP A 253 12.36 -3.45 2.84
N ARG A 254 12.60 -4.33 3.83
CA ARG A 254 12.53 -4.02 5.28
C ARG A 254 13.76 -3.30 5.87
N LEU A 255 14.75 -2.96 5.05
CA LEU A 255 16.10 -2.57 5.49
C LEU A 255 16.20 -1.10 5.88
#